data_AF-A0A6G3LNC2-F1
#
_entry.id   AF-A0A6G3LNC2-F1
#
_cell.length_a   1.000
_cell.length_b   1.000
_cell.length_c   1.000
_cell.angle_alpha   90.00
_cell.angle_beta   90.00
_cell.angle_gamma   90.00
#
_symmetry.space_group_name_H-M   'P 1'
#
loop_
_entity.id
_entity.type
_entity.pdbx_description
1 polymer ?
#
loop_
_entity_poly.entity_id
_entity_poly.type
_entity_poly.pdbx_seq_one_letter_code
_entity_poly.pdbx_strand_id
1 'polypeptide(L)' 'METDFRVPLIRERLRGFKLVVPVTSPKGGVGKTTISVGLALALARSGVQASLLDTDFTNPTT' A
#
# COMPACT_ATOMS: atom_id res chain seq x y z
N MET A 1 17.08 -1.11 -26.26
CA MET A 1 15.87 -1.25 -25.42
C MET A 1 16.23 -0.63 -24.10
N GLU A 2 15.96 0.66 -23.95
CA GLU A 2 16.33 1.44 -22.77
C GLU A 2 15.44 0.97 -21.61
N THR A 3 16.03 0.24 -20.66
CA THR A 3 15.31 -0.25 -19.49
C THR A 3 15.05 0.91 -18.55
N ASP A 4 13.77 1.20 -18.32
CA ASP A 4 13.33 2.22 -17.35
C ASP A 4 13.94 1.96 -15.96
N PHE A 5 14.84 2.83 -15.53
CA PHE A 5 15.58 2.72 -14.26
C PHE A 5 14.66 2.79 -13.02
N ARG A 6 13.42 3.28 -13.18
CA ARG A 6 12.46 3.40 -12.07
C ARG A 6 12.04 2.03 -11.55
N VAL A 7 11.93 1.03 -12.42
CA VAL A 7 11.48 -0.33 -12.06
C VAL A 7 12.43 -1.01 -11.07
N PRO A 8 13.76 -1.11 -11.32
CA PRO A 8 14.68 -1.69 -10.34
C PRO A 8 14.75 -0.88 -9.04
N LEU A 9 14.64 0.45 -9.10
CA LEU A 9 14.63 1.30 -7.91
C LEU A 9 13.42 1.05 -7.00
N ILE A 10 12.22 0.83 -7.57
CA ILE A 10 11.03 0.46 -6.78
C ILE A 10 11.28 -0.85 -6.02
N ARG A 11 11.86 -1.86 -6.69
CA ARG A 11 12.20 -3.14 -6.05
C ARG A 11 13.19 -2.97 -4.91
N GLU A 12 14.19 -2.10 -5.09
CA GLU A 12 15.16 -1.78 -4.05
C GLU A 12 14.48 -1.14 -2.83
N ARG A 13 13.61 -0.14 -3.05
CA ARG A 13 12.87 0.52 -1.96
C ARG A 13 11.95 -0.42 -1.20
N LEU A 14 11.34 -1.40 -1.88
CA LEU A 14 10.45 -2.38 -1.24
C LEU A 14 11.21 -3.51 -0.53
N ARG A 15 12.53 -3.67 -0.75
CA ARG A 15 13.32 -4.78 -0.19
C ARG A 15 13.31 -4.83 1.34
N GLY A 16 13.16 -3.69 2.01
CA GLY A 16 13.09 -3.60 3.48
C GLY A 16 11.77 -4.06 4.09
N PHE A 17 10.72 -4.22 3.29
CA PHE A 17 9.40 -4.64 3.77
C PHE A 17 9.33 -6.17 3.83
N LYS A 18 9.04 -6.71 5.02
CA LYS A 18 8.82 -8.15 5.22
C LYS A 18 7.58 -8.66 4.48
N LEU A 19 6.57 -7.79 4.35
CA LEU A 19 5.30 -8.11 3.73
C LEU A 19 4.72 -6.85 3.08
N VAL A 20 4.22 -6.98 1.86
CA VAL A 20 3.44 -5.95 1.15
C VAL A 20 2.07 -6.56 0.86
N VAL A 21 1.00 -5.90 1.34
CA VAL A 21 -0.38 -6.38 1.20
C VAL A 21 -1.18 -5.40 0.34
N PRO A 22 -1.42 -5.71 -0.95
CA PRO A 22 -2.33 -4.93 -1.76
C PRO A 22 -3.78 -5.14 -1.32
N VAL A 23 -4.51 -4.05 -1.08
CA VAL A 23 -5.96 -4.10 -0.80
C VAL A 23 -6.70 -3.60 -2.03
N THR A 24 -7.42 -4.49 -2.72
CA THR A 24 -8.07 -4.20 -4.00
C THR A 24 -9.53 -4.63 -4.02
N SER A 25 -10.34 -4.04 -4.90
CA SER A 25 -11.71 -4.47 -5.18
C SER A 25 -12.14 -3.93 -6.54
N PRO A 26 -12.95 -4.70 -7.32
CA PRO A 26 -13.48 -4.26 -8.60
C PRO A 26 -14.55 -3.16 -8.50
N LYS A 27 -15.01 -2.83 -7.28
CA LYS A 27 -16.10 -1.85 -7.06
C LYS A 27 -15.68 -0.70 -6.13
N GLY A 28 -16.25 0.47 -6.38
CA GLY A 28 -16.21 1.62 -5.46
C GLY A 28 -17.09 1.39 -4.23
N GLY A 29 -16.82 2.10 -3.12
CA GLY A 29 -17.69 2.09 -1.95
C GLY A 29 -17.68 0.83 -1.07
N VAL A 30 -16.89 -0.20 -1.40
CA VAL A 30 -16.83 -1.45 -0.59
C VAL A 30 -16.01 -1.36 0.69
N GLY A 31 -15.47 -0.17 1.02
CA GLY A 31 -14.66 0.04 2.22
C GLY A 31 -13.17 -0.31 2.11
N LYS A 32 -12.60 -0.39 0.89
CA LYS A 32 -11.14 -0.67 0.70
C LYS A 32 -10.25 0.22 1.57
N THR A 33 -10.47 1.54 1.53
CA THR A 33 -9.69 2.52 2.29
C THR A 33 -9.85 2.32 3.79
N THR A 34 -11.09 2.15 4.24
CA THR A 34 -11.40 1.87 5.66
C THR A 34 -10.68 0.62 6.16
N ILE A 35 -10.70 -0.46 5.40
CA ILE A 35 -10.00 -1.71 5.75
C ILE A 35 -8.49 -1.51 5.75
N SER A 36 -7.93 -0.83 4.74
CA SER A 36 -6.48 -0.59 4.62
C SER A 36 -5.94 0.25 5.78
N VAL A 37 -6.64 1.33 6.12
CA VAL A 37 -6.30 2.21 7.26
C VAL A 37 -6.48 1.45 8.58
N GLY A 38 -7.59 0.74 8.75
CA GLY A 38 -7.86 -0.04 9.97
C GLY A 38 -6.80 -1.11 10.22
N LEU A 39 -6.38 -1.83 9.18
CA LEU A 39 -5.31 -2.82 9.25
C LEU A 39 -3.97 -2.16 9.63
N ALA A 40 -3.59 -1.06 8.98
CA ALA A 40 -2.36 -0.35 9.30
C ALA A 40 -2.32 0.14 10.76
N LEU A 41 -3.44 0.72 11.25
CA LEU A 41 -3.58 1.15 12.63
C LEU A 41 -3.52 -0.02 13.62
N ALA A 42 -4.19 -1.14 13.33
CA ALA A 42 -4.17 -2.31 14.19
C ALA A 42 -2.75 -2.89 14.32
N LEU A 43 -2.01 -2.99 13.21
CA LEU A 43 -0.61 -3.43 13.20
C LEU A 43 0.28 -2.48 13.99
N ALA A 44 0.17 -1.17 13.75
CA ALA A 44 0.94 -0.16 14.49
C ALA A 44 0.66 -0.22 16.00
N ARG A 45 -0.61 -0.34 16.41
CA ARG A 45 -1.02 -0.49 17.82
C ARG A 45 -0.53 -1.80 18.45
N SER A 46 -0.25 -2.81 17.65
CA SER A 46 0.30 -4.10 18.09
C SER A 46 1.84 -4.09 18.14
N GLY A 47 2.48 -2.94 17.93
CA GLY A 47 3.94 -2.80 17.94
C GLY A 47 4.63 -3.25 16.65
N VAL A 48 3.88 -3.56 15.59
CA VAL A 48 4.43 -3.88 14.28
C VAL A 48 4.67 -2.60 13.51
N GLN A 49 5.89 -2.42 12.98
CA GLN A 49 6.18 -1.32 12.07
C GLN A 49 5.33 -1.46 10.81
N ALA A 50 4.35 -0.58 10.66
CA ALA A 50 3.42 -0.56 9.54
C ALA A 50 3.59 0.73 8.73
N SER A 51 3.36 0.65 7.43
CA SER A 51 3.28 1.80 6.53
C SER A 51 2.09 1.60 5.60
N LEU A 52 1.44 2.70 5.21
CA LEU A 52 0.31 2.71 4.30
C LEU A 52 0.67 3.51 3.06
N LEU A 53 0.40 2.95 1.89
CA LEU A 53 0.54 3.60 0.60
C LEU A 53 -0.82 3.61 -0.08
N ASP A 54 -1.38 4.80 -0.31
CA ASP A 54 -2.58 4.94 -1.13
C ASP A 54 -2.18 5.07 -2.61
N THR A 55 -2.76 4.24 -3.45
CA THR A 55 -2.53 4.23 -4.90
C THR A 55 -3.82 4.47 -5.69
N ASP A 56 -4.94 4.78 -5.01
CA ASP A 56 -6.18 5.17 -5.69
C ASP A 56 -6.11 6.65 -6.11
N PHE A 57 -5.44 6.91 -7.23
CA PHE A 57 -5.26 8.27 -7.76
C PHE A 57 -6.58 8.95 -8.16
N THR A 58 -7.62 8.18 -8.48
CA THR A 58 -8.86 8.69 -9.07
C THR A 58 -9.92 9.03 -8.03
N ASN A 59 -9.84 8.41 -6.86
CA ASN A 59 -10.77 8.64 -5.76
C ASN A 59 -10.03 8.63 -4.41
N PRO A 60 -9.05 9.53 -4.19
CA PRO A 60 -8.37 9.62 -2.91
C PRO A 60 -9.40 9.95 -1.82
N THR A 61 -9.39 9.20 -0.74
CA THR A 61 -10.32 9.43 0.38
C THR A 61 -9.63 10.30 1.42
N THR A 62 -10.26 11.41 1.80
CA THR A 62 -9.85 12.26 2.95
C THR A 62 -10.22 11.60 4.27
#